data_AF-A0A7Z9VF82-F1
#
_entry.id   AF-A0A7Z9VF82-F1
#
_cell.length_a   1.000
_cell.length_b   1.000
_cell.length_c   1.000
_cell.angle_alpha   90.00
_cell.angle_beta   90.00
_cell.angle_gamma   90.00
#
_symmetry.space_group_name_H-M   'P 1'
#
loop_
_entity.id
_entity.type
_entity.pdbx_description
1 polymer ?
#
loop_
_entity_poly.entity_id
_entity_poly.type
_entity_poly.pdbx_seq_one_letter_code
_entity_poly.pdbx_strand_id
1 'polypeptide(L)'
;APYLECTGGAPKEYAGVQFKEDGTVTLAVGTSSTGMGHETVMPQLLAARLGIDYERIQFTQADTDATPIGGGHGGSRGMEVGGNAVAQAADEIVEKAIPLAAHLLQSEATKVTFGDGSFSDTASGASVAMAEVIEASMDPDRLPDGQEPGALDTGSTFERGIISIPNGCHAATVEVDPETGAIQLTGYWVMDDFGTVINPLLADGQVMGGVAQGIGQALTENIIYDESGQLITGSLMDYGLPRADVIPNMEIEYYEGAPTKKNPLGVKGAGEAGCVGALPAVVNAVLDALKDHGVVHLEMPLTPESVWRAIRDKGAFDPEGLMSDVL
;
A
#
# COMPACT_ATOMS: atom_id res chain seq x y z
N ALA A 1 6.08 -16.53 11.93
CA ALA A 1 5.38 -17.01 10.73
C ALA A 1 5.87 -16.21 9.53
N PRO A 2 6.77 -16.76 8.70
CA PRO A 2 7.16 -16.13 7.46
C PRO A 2 6.01 -16.21 6.44
N TYR A 3 5.91 -15.22 5.56
CA TYR A 3 4.94 -15.23 4.47
C TYR A 3 5.55 -14.68 3.18
N LEU A 4 4.91 -15.05 2.06
CA LEU A 4 5.09 -14.43 0.75
C LEU A 4 3.71 -13.99 0.27
N GLU A 5 3.62 -12.78 -0.27
CA GLU A 5 2.41 -12.24 -0.89
C GLU A 5 2.69 -12.01 -2.37
N CYS A 6 1.66 -12.13 -3.21
CA CYS A 6 1.71 -11.83 -4.63
C CYS A 6 0.81 -10.63 -4.91
N THR A 7 1.37 -9.52 -5.42
CA THR A 7 0.52 -8.39 -5.82
C THR A 7 -0.40 -8.76 -7.00
N GLY A 8 -1.58 -8.16 -7.01
CA GLY A 8 -2.67 -8.50 -7.91
C GLY A 8 -3.20 -7.30 -8.71
N GLY A 9 -4.39 -7.47 -9.29
CA GLY A 9 -5.12 -6.41 -10.01
C GLY A 9 -4.59 -6.08 -11.41
N ALA A 10 -5.12 -5.01 -12.00
CA ALA A 10 -4.80 -4.61 -13.38
C ALA A 10 -3.33 -4.14 -13.51
N PRO A 11 -2.64 -4.43 -14.62
CA PRO A 11 -1.22 -4.12 -14.75
C PRO A 11 -0.92 -2.65 -15.10
N LYS A 12 -1.93 -1.87 -15.47
CA LYS A 12 -1.79 -0.49 -15.97
C LYS A 12 -2.36 0.53 -15.02
N GLU A 13 -1.70 1.68 -14.93
CA GLU A 13 -2.23 2.84 -14.22
C GLU A 13 -1.85 4.14 -14.91
N TYR A 14 -2.72 5.14 -14.76
CA TYR A 14 -2.52 6.47 -15.33
C TYR A 14 -2.21 7.50 -14.24
N ALA A 15 -1.33 8.45 -14.57
CA ALA A 15 -1.15 9.70 -13.85
C ALA A 15 -1.13 10.87 -14.85
N GLY A 16 -1.97 11.87 -14.59
CA GLY A 16 -2.04 13.12 -15.33
C GLY A 16 -1.62 14.27 -14.44
N VAL A 17 -0.74 15.13 -14.94
CA VAL A 17 -0.29 16.34 -14.26
C VAL A 17 -0.57 17.53 -15.17
N GLN A 18 -1.24 18.55 -14.65
CA GLN A 18 -1.44 19.81 -15.36
C GLN A 18 -1.04 20.99 -14.47
N PHE A 19 -0.42 21.99 -15.08
CA PHE A 19 -0.04 23.23 -14.43
C PHE A 19 -1.06 24.32 -14.73
N LYS A 20 -1.44 25.10 -13.72
CA LYS A 20 -2.44 26.17 -13.83
C LYS A 20 -1.79 27.53 -13.74
N GLU A 21 -2.42 28.54 -14.35
CA GLU A 21 -1.92 29.92 -14.37
C GLU A 21 -1.81 30.54 -12.97
N ASP A 22 -2.61 30.06 -12.00
CA ASP A 22 -2.57 30.49 -10.60
C ASP A 22 -1.47 29.82 -9.77
N GLY A 23 -0.65 28.96 -10.39
CA GLY A 23 0.43 28.22 -9.75
C GLY A 23 0.01 26.88 -9.14
N THR A 24 -1.26 26.50 -9.23
CA THR A 24 -1.76 25.18 -8.81
C THR A 24 -1.27 24.08 -9.76
N VAL A 25 -0.98 22.91 -9.22
CA VAL A 25 -0.63 21.70 -9.97
C VAL A 25 -1.70 20.65 -9.74
N THR A 26 -2.47 20.27 -10.74
CA THR A 26 -3.46 19.19 -10.60
C THR A 26 -2.79 17.86 -10.88
N LEU A 27 -2.89 16.90 -9.97
CA LEU A 27 -2.48 15.51 -10.13
C LEU A 27 -3.72 14.61 -10.15
N ALA A 28 -4.05 14.06 -11.32
CA ALA A 28 -5.10 13.07 -11.48
C ALA A 28 -4.50 11.65 -11.58
N VAL A 29 -5.01 10.69 -10.82
CA VAL A 29 -4.56 9.29 -10.90
C VAL A 29 -5.73 8.34 -11.10
N GLY A 30 -5.52 7.26 -11.85
CA GLY A 30 -6.58 6.26 -12.10
C GLY A 30 -6.74 5.22 -10.96
N THR A 31 -5.84 5.23 -9.97
CA THR A 31 -6.10 4.53 -8.70
C THR A 31 -7.18 5.24 -7.90
N SER A 32 -7.84 4.54 -6.98
CA SER A 32 -8.83 5.13 -6.08
C SER A 32 -8.61 4.63 -4.66
N SER A 33 -8.37 5.54 -3.72
CA SER A 33 -8.16 5.20 -2.31
C SER A 33 -9.48 4.99 -1.59
N THR A 34 -9.50 3.98 -0.71
CA THR A 34 -10.57 3.73 0.27
C THR A 34 -10.05 3.83 1.70
N GLY A 35 -9.01 4.65 1.92
CA GLY A 35 -8.38 4.85 3.24
C GLY A 35 -6.88 4.52 3.31
N MET A 36 -6.24 4.21 2.18
CA MET A 36 -4.80 3.95 2.12
C MET A 36 -3.92 5.22 2.05
N GLY A 37 -4.54 6.40 1.90
CA GLY A 37 -3.82 7.68 1.90
C GLY A 37 -3.15 8.04 0.57
N HIS A 38 -3.75 7.66 -0.57
CA HIS A 38 -3.20 8.04 -1.90
C HIS A 38 -3.17 9.56 -2.07
N GLU A 39 -4.18 10.24 -1.53
CA GLU A 39 -4.33 11.69 -1.47
C GLU A 39 -3.19 12.39 -0.74
N THR A 40 -2.36 11.65 0.00
CA THR A 40 -1.15 12.14 0.64
C THR A 40 0.10 11.64 -0.09
N VAL A 41 0.24 10.33 -0.27
CA VAL A 41 1.49 9.74 -0.78
C VAL A 41 1.75 10.04 -2.26
N MET A 42 0.72 10.15 -3.10
CA MET A 42 0.89 10.45 -4.53
C MET A 42 1.34 11.91 -4.74
N PRO A 43 0.71 12.93 -4.11
CA PRO A 43 1.22 14.30 -4.16
C PRO A 43 2.60 14.44 -3.50
N GLN A 44 2.87 13.75 -2.39
CA GLN A 44 4.22 13.72 -1.78
C GLN A 44 5.28 13.23 -2.77
N LEU A 45 4.99 12.15 -3.48
CA LEU A 45 5.88 11.60 -4.50
C LEU A 45 6.13 12.60 -5.64
N LEU A 46 5.07 13.21 -6.17
CA LEU A 46 5.20 14.22 -7.24
C LEU A 46 5.99 15.45 -6.77
N ALA A 47 5.67 15.97 -5.59
CA ALA A 47 6.35 17.11 -4.98
C ALA A 47 7.84 16.85 -4.81
N ALA A 48 8.21 15.68 -4.26
CA ALA A 48 9.60 15.30 -4.06
C ALA A 48 10.36 15.11 -5.38
N ARG A 49 9.72 14.53 -6.40
CA ARG A 49 10.32 14.32 -7.72
C ARG A 49 10.59 15.63 -8.46
N LEU A 50 9.66 16.58 -8.41
CA LEU A 50 9.77 17.86 -9.12
C LEU A 50 10.43 18.96 -8.28
N GLY A 51 10.56 18.77 -6.96
CA GLY A 51 11.03 19.79 -6.02
C GLY A 51 10.10 21.00 -5.96
N ILE A 52 8.78 20.76 -5.95
CA ILE A 52 7.75 21.78 -5.83
C ILE A 52 7.03 21.67 -4.48
N ASP A 53 6.35 22.76 -4.08
CA ASP A 53 5.58 22.79 -2.85
C ASP A 53 4.42 21.77 -2.89
N TYR A 54 4.36 20.88 -1.89
CA TYR A 54 3.26 19.92 -1.72
C TYR A 54 1.88 20.60 -1.70
N GLU A 55 1.77 21.76 -1.03
CA GLU A 55 0.51 22.51 -0.88
C GLU A 55 -0.04 23.08 -2.20
N ARG A 56 0.78 23.13 -3.26
CA ARG A 56 0.32 23.53 -4.60
C ARG A 56 -0.35 22.39 -5.35
N ILE A 57 -0.25 21.15 -4.88
CA ILE A 57 -0.75 19.98 -5.59
C ILE A 57 -2.20 19.71 -5.20
N GLN A 58 -3.11 19.89 -6.16
CA GLN A 58 -4.50 19.47 -6.05
C GLN A 58 -4.64 18.04 -6.57
N PHE A 59 -4.98 17.10 -5.68
CA PHE A 59 -5.12 15.70 -6.01
C PHE A 59 -6.54 15.34 -6.46
N THR A 60 -6.64 14.57 -7.55
CA THR A 60 -7.89 14.02 -8.07
C THR A 60 -7.75 12.51 -8.26
N GLN A 61 -8.75 11.78 -7.80
CA GLN A 61 -8.91 10.34 -8.02
C GLN A 61 -10.40 10.02 -8.20
N ALA A 62 -10.71 8.85 -8.73
CA ALA A 62 -12.10 8.40 -8.94
C ALA A 62 -12.96 9.33 -9.83
N ASP A 63 -12.32 10.09 -10.72
CA ASP A 63 -12.97 10.91 -11.73
C ASP A 63 -12.62 10.37 -13.12
N THR A 64 -13.59 9.70 -13.75
CA THR A 64 -13.41 9.07 -15.06
C THR A 64 -13.32 10.08 -16.21
N ASP A 65 -13.72 11.33 -16.00
CA ASP A 65 -13.52 12.40 -16.98
C ASP A 65 -12.08 12.93 -16.92
N ALA A 66 -11.43 12.84 -15.75
CA ALA A 66 -10.06 13.27 -15.53
C ALA A 66 -9.00 12.22 -15.90
N THR A 67 -9.36 10.92 -15.93
CA THR A 67 -8.42 9.83 -16.19
C THR A 67 -8.88 8.92 -17.33
N PRO A 68 -8.10 8.77 -18.43
CA PRO A 68 -8.51 7.97 -19.59
C PRO A 68 -8.53 6.45 -19.30
N ILE A 69 -7.73 5.99 -18.34
CA ILE A 69 -7.72 4.61 -17.86
C ILE A 69 -7.50 4.61 -16.34
N GLY A 70 -7.95 3.55 -15.67
CA GLY A 70 -7.66 3.32 -14.26
C GLY A 70 -7.81 1.83 -13.92
N GLY A 71 -6.86 1.29 -13.17
CA GLY A 71 -6.90 -0.11 -12.71
C GLY A 71 -7.68 -0.30 -11.42
N GLY A 72 -8.13 0.80 -10.80
CA GLY A 72 -8.69 0.79 -9.45
C GLY A 72 -7.64 0.44 -8.39
N HIS A 73 -8.12 0.10 -7.20
CA HIS A 73 -7.27 -0.29 -6.08
C HIS A 73 -7.68 -1.66 -5.54
N GLY A 74 -6.67 -2.48 -5.23
CA GLY A 74 -6.79 -3.87 -4.80
C GLY A 74 -5.54 -4.66 -5.19
N GLY A 75 -5.24 -5.76 -4.49
CA GLY A 75 -4.04 -6.56 -4.75
C GLY A 75 -2.73 -5.81 -4.50
N SER A 76 -2.70 -4.94 -3.48
CA SER A 76 -1.53 -4.14 -3.06
C SER A 76 -0.81 -3.36 -4.18
N ARG A 77 -1.50 -2.99 -5.27
CA ARG A 77 -0.89 -2.39 -6.47
C ARG A 77 -0.71 -0.86 -6.44
N GLY A 78 -1.21 -0.18 -5.40
CA GLY A 78 -1.32 1.29 -5.36
C GLY A 78 -0.01 2.00 -5.68
N MET A 79 1.03 1.78 -4.87
CA MET A 79 2.37 2.35 -5.14
C MET A 79 3.13 1.61 -6.23
N GLU A 80 2.93 0.30 -6.36
CA GLU A 80 3.61 -0.52 -7.38
C GLU A 80 3.30 -0.05 -8.80
N VAL A 81 2.05 0.31 -9.10
CA VAL A 81 1.63 0.72 -10.45
C VAL A 81 1.28 2.20 -10.48
N GLY A 82 0.41 2.67 -9.58
CA GLY A 82 0.00 4.08 -9.52
C GLY A 82 1.14 5.01 -9.13
N GLY A 83 1.92 4.64 -8.11
CA GLY A 83 3.11 5.40 -7.73
C GLY A 83 4.11 5.51 -8.88
N ASN A 84 4.34 4.41 -9.61
CA ASN A 84 5.23 4.42 -10.78
C ASN A 84 4.67 5.22 -11.96
N ALA A 85 3.34 5.29 -12.14
CA ALA A 85 2.74 6.20 -13.12
C ALA A 85 3.01 7.68 -12.76
N VAL A 86 2.89 8.04 -11.48
CA VAL A 86 3.22 9.40 -11.00
C VAL A 86 4.71 9.70 -11.18
N ALA A 87 5.58 8.76 -10.85
CA ALA A 87 7.02 8.88 -11.06
C ALA A 87 7.36 9.09 -12.54
N GLN A 88 6.78 8.29 -13.43
CA GLN A 88 7.01 8.39 -14.86
C GLN A 88 6.50 9.73 -15.42
N ALA A 89 5.33 10.20 -14.97
CA ALA A 89 4.82 11.52 -15.33
C ALA A 89 5.79 12.64 -14.87
N ALA A 90 6.37 12.52 -13.66
CA ALA A 90 7.34 13.49 -13.17
C ALA A 90 8.63 13.49 -13.99
N ASP A 91 9.14 12.32 -14.37
CA ASP A 91 10.34 12.20 -15.22
C ASP A 91 10.09 12.80 -16.62
N GLU A 92 8.92 12.55 -17.22
CA GLU A 92 8.51 13.13 -18.51
C GLU A 92 8.37 14.67 -18.43
N ILE A 93 7.88 15.22 -17.30
CA ILE A 93 7.81 16.67 -17.07
C ILE A 93 9.22 17.26 -17.02
N VAL A 94 10.16 16.63 -16.32
CA VAL A 94 11.55 17.08 -16.26
C VAL A 94 12.16 17.11 -17.67
N GLU A 95 11.94 16.08 -18.48
CA GLU A 95 12.41 16.04 -19.87
C GLU A 95 11.86 17.20 -20.71
N LYS A 96 10.56 17.50 -20.60
CA LYS A 96 9.92 18.64 -21.28
C LYS A 96 10.40 19.99 -20.77
N ALA A 97 10.79 20.07 -19.50
CA ALA A 97 11.26 21.27 -18.85
C ALA A 97 12.72 21.62 -19.22
N ILE A 98 13.55 20.66 -19.61
CA ILE A 98 14.97 20.90 -19.96
C ILE A 98 15.14 21.96 -21.07
N PRO A 99 14.44 21.91 -22.22
CA PRO A 99 14.57 22.94 -23.26
C PRO A 99 14.17 24.34 -22.78
N LEU A 100 13.11 24.44 -21.96
CA LEU A 100 12.65 25.71 -21.41
C LEU A 100 13.65 26.25 -20.36
N ALA A 101 14.13 25.39 -19.47
CA ALA A 101 15.18 25.75 -18.52
C ALA A 101 16.46 26.21 -19.24
N ALA A 102 16.86 25.53 -20.30
CA ALA A 102 17.99 25.93 -21.13
C ALA A 102 17.78 27.31 -21.78
N HIS A 103 16.57 27.58 -22.28
CA HIS A 103 16.20 28.89 -22.81
C HIS A 103 16.34 30.00 -21.75
N LEU A 104 15.79 29.78 -20.55
CA LEU A 104 15.89 30.73 -19.42
C LEU A 104 17.34 30.96 -18.98
N LEU A 105 18.17 29.91 -18.99
CA LEU A 105 19.58 29.96 -18.63
C LEU A 105 20.49 30.48 -19.76
N GLN A 106 19.93 30.76 -20.94
CA GLN A 106 20.70 31.08 -22.16
C GLN A 106 21.79 30.03 -22.46
N SER A 107 21.46 28.76 -22.24
CA SER A 107 22.36 27.61 -22.39
C SER A 107 21.85 26.60 -23.42
N GLU A 108 22.67 25.60 -23.69
CA GLU A 108 22.32 24.45 -24.53
C GLU A 108 21.63 23.39 -23.68
N ALA A 109 20.52 22.82 -24.16
CA ALA A 109 19.76 21.77 -23.45
C ALA A 109 20.65 20.59 -23.00
N THR A 110 21.66 20.22 -23.80
CA THR A 110 22.61 19.14 -23.49
C THR A 110 23.54 19.42 -22.30
N LYS A 111 23.62 20.67 -21.84
CA LYS A 111 24.43 21.09 -20.69
C LYS A 111 23.61 21.27 -19.41
N VAL A 112 22.29 21.19 -19.51
CA VAL A 112 21.37 21.38 -18.39
C VAL A 112 21.10 20.04 -17.71
N THR A 113 21.22 20.03 -16.39
CA THR A 113 20.92 18.87 -15.53
C THR A 113 19.86 19.26 -14.51
N PHE A 114 19.02 18.31 -14.12
CA PHE A 114 17.99 18.51 -13.10
C PHE A 114 18.37 17.77 -11.81
N GLY A 115 18.23 18.44 -10.67
CA GLY A 115 18.43 17.87 -9.36
C GLY A 115 17.93 18.82 -8.28
N ASP A 116 17.43 18.26 -7.17
CA ASP A 116 16.94 19.02 -6.01
C ASP A 116 15.97 20.16 -6.38
N GLY A 117 15.06 19.90 -7.32
CA GLY A 117 14.05 20.86 -7.76
C GLY A 117 14.57 22.01 -8.63
N SER A 118 15.80 21.92 -9.13
CA SER A 118 16.42 22.97 -9.95
C SER A 118 17.13 22.41 -11.18
N PHE A 119 17.13 23.21 -12.24
CA PHE A 119 17.91 22.97 -13.46
C PHE A 119 19.20 23.77 -13.37
N SER A 120 20.34 23.15 -13.68
CA SER A 120 21.66 23.79 -13.62
C SER A 120 22.47 23.54 -14.89
N ASP A 121 23.07 24.59 -15.43
CA ASP A 121 24.07 24.50 -16.50
C ASP A 121 25.41 24.03 -15.93
N THR A 122 25.87 22.88 -16.41
CA THR A 122 27.13 22.23 -15.99
C THR A 122 28.40 23.03 -16.28
N ALA A 123 28.36 23.97 -17.22
CA ALA A 123 29.52 24.78 -17.59
C ALA A 123 29.60 26.09 -16.80
N SER A 124 28.47 26.78 -16.62
CA SER A 124 28.42 28.09 -15.97
C SER A 124 28.07 28.01 -14.48
N GLY A 125 27.41 26.94 -14.04
CA GLY A 125 26.85 26.82 -12.69
C GLY A 125 25.59 27.67 -12.48
N ALA A 126 25.08 28.33 -13.52
CA ALA A 126 23.82 29.06 -13.45
C ALA A 126 22.66 28.07 -13.26
N SER A 127 21.67 28.44 -12.44
CA SER A 127 20.53 27.58 -12.14
C SER A 127 19.20 28.33 -12.15
N VAL A 128 18.13 27.57 -12.42
CA VAL A 128 16.74 28.03 -12.40
C VAL A 128 15.87 26.97 -11.73
N ALA A 129 14.99 27.39 -10.83
CA ALA A 129 14.14 26.46 -10.07
C ALA A 129 13.02 25.89 -10.95
N MET A 130 12.56 24.66 -10.68
CA MET A 130 11.41 24.04 -11.34
C MET A 130 10.17 24.93 -11.27
N ALA A 131 9.92 25.58 -10.12
CA ALA A 131 8.81 26.51 -9.96
C ALA A 131 8.86 27.68 -10.97
N GLU A 132 10.04 28.24 -11.22
CA GLU A 132 10.21 29.32 -12.20
C GLU A 132 10.06 28.81 -13.64
N VAL A 133 10.50 27.58 -13.92
CA VAL A 133 10.30 26.94 -15.23
C VAL A 133 8.81 26.68 -15.47
N ILE A 134 8.07 26.25 -14.45
CA ILE A 134 6.60 26.09 -14.52
C ILE A 134 5.93 27.43 -14.80
N GLU A 135 6.28 28.49 -14.05
CA GLU A 135 5.73 29.83 -14.27
C GLU A 135 6.04 30.34 -15.69
N ALA A 136 7.27 30.14 -16.17
CA ALA A 136 7.65 30.49 -17.54
C ALA A 136 6.88 29.69 -18.60
N SER A 137 6.54 28.43 -18.31
CA SER A 137 5.81 27.57 -19.25
C SER A 137 4.36 28.01 -19.50
N MET A 138 3.85 28.90 -18.66
CA MET A 138 2.49 29.48 -18.76
C MET A 138 2.50 30.87 -19.39
N ASP A 139 3.67 31.48 -19.60
CA ASP A 139 3.83 32.83 -20.15
C ASP A 139 4.33 32.76 -21.60
N PRO A 140 3.49 33.08 -22.61
CA PRO A 140 3.88 33.05 -24.01
C PRO A 140 5.14 33.85 -24.33
N ASP A 141 5.43 34.92 -23.59
CA ASP A 141 6.59 35.79 -23.84
C ASP A 141 7.90 35.18 -23.32
N ARG A 142 7.84 34.10 -22.54
CA ARG A 142 8.99 33.41 -21.94
C ARG A 142 9.26 32.04 -22.55
N LEU A 143 8.46 31.62 -23.53
CA LEU A 143 8.60 30.33 -24.20
C LEU A 143 9.64 30.41 -25.34
N PRO A 144 10.41 29.34 -25.55
CA PRO A 144 11.23 29.21 -26.75
C PRO A 144 10.34 29.01 -27.99
N ASP A 145 10.85 29.41 -29.16
CA ASP A 145 10.17 29.25 -30.44
C ASP A 145 9.65 27.82 -30.64
N GLY A 146 8.34 27.70 -30.93
CA GLY A 146 7.69 26.42 -31.20
C GLY A 146 7.14 25.68 -29.97
N GLN A 147 7.23 26.27 -28.77
CA GLN A 147 6.47 25.82 -27.60
C GLN A 147 5.24 26.71 -27.38
N GLU A 148 4.19 26.10 -26.81
CA GLU A 148 2.93 26.76 -26.46
C GLU A 148 2.67 26.65 -24.96
N PRO A 149 1.85 27.53 -24.36
CA PRO A 149 1.50 27.44 -22.95
C PRO A 149 0.96 26.05 -22.57
N GLY A 150 1.36 25.57 -21.39
CA GLY A 150 1.05 24.21 -20.94
C GLY A 150 1.97 23.14 -21.55
N ALA A 151 3.12 23.52 -22.11
CA ALA A 151 4.11 22.59 -22.68
C ALA A 151 4.59 21.50 -21.69
N LEU A 152 4.43 21.71 -20.39
CA LEU A 152 4.80 20.74 -19.34
C LEU A 152 3.66 19.77 -18.96
N ASP A 153 2.43 20.03 -19.38
CA ASP A 153 1.29 19.15 -19.09
C ASP A 153 1.56 17.74 -19.63
N THR A 154 1.26 16.74 -18.80
CA THR A 154 1.70 15.36 -19.03
C THR A 154 0.62 14.38 -18.61
N GLY A 155 0.41 13.35 -19.44
CA GLY A 155 -0.40 12.20 -19.11
C GLY A 155 0.38 10.94 -19.39
N SER A 156 0.71 10.18 -18.35
CA SER A 156 1.55 9.00 -18.45
C SER A 156 0.79 7.74 -18.05
N THR A 157 1.05 6.65 -18.76
CA THR A 157 0.54 5.31 -18.42
C THR A 157 1.71 4.40 -18.12
N PHE A 158 1.76 3.92 -16.88
CA PHE A 158 2.71 2.90 -16.48
C PHE A 158 2.07 1.52 -16.60
N GLU A 159 2.78 0.58 -17.22
CA GLU A 159 2.42 -0.83 -17.28
C GLU A 159 3.48 -1.64 -16.53
N ARG A 160 3.09 -2.29 -15.43
CA ARG A 160 4.02 -3.20 -14.74
C ARG A 160 4.30 -4.42 -15.61
N GLY A 161 5.53 -4.90 -15.57
CA GLY A 161 5.89 -6.20 -16.16
C GLY A 161 5.43 -7.35 -15.28
N ILE A 162 6.34 -7.86 -14.45
CA ILE A 162 6.06 -8.95 -13.51
C ILE A 162 5.61 -8.33 -12.17
N ILE A 163 4.66 -8.98 -11.50
CA ILE A 163 4.22 -8.63 -10.15
C ILE A 163 5.37 -8.61 -9.15
N SER A 164 5.27 -7.79 -8.11
CA SER A 164 6.15 -7.84 -6.95
C SER A 164 5.69 -8.90 -5.96
N ILE A 165 6.66 -9.41 -5.20
CA ILE A 165 6.46 -10.41 -4.15
C ILE A 165 6.96 -9.79 -2.83
N PRO A 166 6.13 -8.99 -2.15
CA PRO A 166 6.42 -8.61 -0.77
C PRO A 166 6.46 -9.84 0.13
N ASN A 167 7.23 -9.73 1.20
CA ASN A 167 7.44 -10.82 2.13
C ASN A 167 7.70 -10.26 3.51
N GLY A 168 7.55 -11.10 4.52
CA GLY A 168 7.83 -10.70 5.88
C GLY A 168 7.77 -11.87 6.84
N CYS A 169 7.93 -11.56 8.12
CA CYS A 169 7.78 -12.51 9.21
C CYS A 169 7.08 -11.83 10.39
N HIS A 170 5.97 -12.41 10.80
CA HIS A 170 5.23 -11.95 11.98
C HIS A 170 5.45 -12.91 13.15
N ALA A 171 5.43 -12.42 14.37
CA ALA A 171 5.41 -13.23 15.59
C ALA A 171 4.32 -12.74 16.53
N ALA A 172 3.67 -13.67 17.22
CA ALA A 172 2.66 -13.39 18.22
C ALA A 172 2.92 -14.23 19.46
N THR A 173 2.62 -13.69 20.63
CA THR A 173 2.55 -14.45 21.88
C THR A 173 1.14 -14.42 22.41
N VAL A 174 0.72 -15.56 22.97
CA VAL A 174 -0.63 -15.72 23.53
C VAL A 174 -0.58 -16.39 24.89
N GLU A 175 -1.57 -16.09 25.72
CA GLU A 175 -1.94 -16.89 26.88
C GLU A 175 -3.30 -17.53 26.61
N VAL A 176 -3.46 -18.80 27.02
CA VAL A 176 -4.71 -19.54 26.87
C VAL A 176 -5.15 -20.03 28.24
N ASP A 177 -6.38 -19.70 28.64
CA ASP A 177 -6.99 -20.22 29.85
C ASP A 177 -7.47 -21.67 29.60
N PRO A 178 -6.91 -22.69 30.29
CA PRO A 178 -7.30 -24.08 30.06
C PRO A 178 -8.71 -24.43 30.56
N GLU A 179 -9.30 -23.61 31.43
CA GLU A 179 -10.65 -23.83 31.96
C GLU A 179 -11.73 -23.29 31.05
N THR A 180 -11.44 -22.23 30.27
CA THR A 180 -12.42 -21.54 29.43
C THR A 180 -12.10 -21.56 27.93
N GLY A 181 -10.85 -21.88 27.57
CA GLY A 181 -10.33 -21.74 26.22
C GLY A 181 -10.10 -20.30 25.77
N ALA A 182 -10.31 -19.31 26.64
CA ALA A 182 -10.11 -17.90 26.30
C ALA A 182 -8.65 -17.63 25.92
N ILE A 183 -8.46 -16.88 24.82
CA ILE A 183 -7.15 -16.50 24.29
C ILE A 183 -6.92 -15.02 24.58
N GLN A 184 -5.73 -14.70 25.09
CA GLN A 184 -5.24 -13.33 25.22
C GLN A 184 -3.97 -13.17 24.38
N LEU A 185 -3.95 -12.23 23.44
CA LEU A 185 -2.70 -11.81 22.79
C LEU A 185 -1.88 -10.94 23.75
N THR A 186 -0.64 -11.34 24.00
CA THR A 186 0.27 -10.63 24.94
C THR A 186 1.37 -9.84 24.24
N GLY A 187 1.59 -10.06 22.94
CA GLY A 187 2.60 -9.36 22.15
C GLY A 187 2.51 -9.69 20.67
N TYR A 188 2.95 -8.76 19.83
CA TYR A 188 2.92 -8.90 18.38
C TYR A 188 4.06 -8.12 17.71
N TRP A 189 4.81 -8.79 16.84
CA TRP A 189 5.97 -8.23 16.12
C TRP A 189 5.83 -8.45 14.62
N VAL A 190 6.19 -7.44 13.85
CA VAL A 190 6.16 -7.43 12.38
C VAL A 190 7.54 -7.04 11.85
N MET A 191 8.04 -7.84 10.91
CA MET A 191 9.17 -7.48 10.06
C MET A 191 8.76 -7.69 8.62
N ASP A 192 8.53 -6.60 7.88
CA ASP A 192 8.07 -6.64 6.50
C ASP A 192 9.11 -6.06 5.52
N ASP A 193 9.21 -6.67 4.34
CA ASP A 193 10.02 -6.18 3.22
C ASP A 193 9.09 -5.71 2.09
N PHE A 194 8.83 -4.40 2.10
CA PHE A 194 8.09 -3.69 1.06
C PHE A 194 9.02 -3.03 0.03
N GLY A 195 10.31 -3.39 0.02
CA GLY A 195 11.32 -2.66 -0.74
C GLY A 195 11.49 -1.24 -0.19
N THR A 196 11.42 -0.23 -1.05
CA THR A 196 11.44 1.17 -0.61
C THR A 196 10.13 1.53 0.10
N VAL A 197 10.19 2.12 1.30
CA VAL A 197 9.00 2.64 2.00
C VAL A 197 8.85 4.14 1.74
N ILE A 198 7.76 4.54 1.05
CA ILE A 198 7.56 5.94 0.64
C ILE A 198 7.05 6.80 1.81
N ASN A 199 6.09 6.29 2.57
CA ASN A 199 5.54 6.99 3.73
C ASN A 199 5.37 5.97 4.89
N PRO A 200 6.31 5.95 5.85
CA PRO A 200 6.29 5.00 6.96
C PRO A 200 5.03 5.08 7.81
N LEU A 201 4.49 6.28 8.05
CA LEU A 201 3.28 6.46 8.86
C LEU A 201 2.05 5.80 8.21
N LEU A 202 1.91 5.93 6.89
CA LEU A 202 0.83 5.27 6.15
C LEU A 202 1.05 3.75 6.08
N ALA A 203 2.31 3.30 5.92
CA ALA A 203 2.65 1.88 5.95
C ALA A 203 2.31 1.24 7.31
N ASP A 204 2.65 1.91 8.42
CA ASP A 204 2.33 1.47 9.77
C ASP A 204 0.81 1.29 9.93
N GLY A 205 0.03 2.27 9.49
CA GLY A 205 -1.43 2.20 9.54
C GLY A 205 -2.02 1.04 8.74
N GLN A 206 -1.45 0.73 7.57
CA GLN A 206 -1.86 -0.43 6.77
C GLN A 206 -1.53 -1.75 7.47
N VAL A 207 -0.32 -1.89 8.00
CA VAL A 207 0.10 -3.09 8.74
C VAL A 207 -0.80 -3.29 9.98
N MET A 208 -1.03 -2.23 10.77
CA MET A 208 -1.89 -2.30 11.96
C MET A 208 -3.32 -2.75 11.61
N GLY A 209 -3.91 -2.15 10.57
CA GLY A 209 -5.24 -2.52 10.11
C GLY A 209 -5.32 -3.95 9.60
N GLY A 210 -4.34 -4.38 8.80
CA GLY A 210 -4.26 -5.74 8.29
C GLY A 210 -4.04 -6.77 9.39
N VAL A 211 -3.16 -6.50 10.36
CA VAL A 211 -2.97 -7.40 11.51
C VAL A 211 -4.25 -7.53 12.33
N ALA A 212 -4.97 -6.42 12.56
CA ALA A 212 -6.25 -6.47 13.25
C ALA A 212 -7.29 -7.32 12.51
N GLN A 213 -7.37 -7.22 11.17
CA GLN A 213 -8.21 -8.09 10.33
C GLN A 213 -7.82 -9.56 10.46
N GLY A 214 -6.52 -9.88 10.38
CA GLY A 214 -6.05 -11.26 10.50
C GLY A 214 -6.27 -11.86 11.89
N ILE A 215 -6.16 -11.06 12.95
CA ILE A 215 -6.53 -11.47 14.33
C ILE A 215 -8.03 -11.78 14.40
N GLY A 216 -8.88 -10.92 13.84
CA GLY A 216 -10.32 -11.13 13.79
C GLY A 216 -10.69 -12.43 13.07
N GLN A 217 -10.15 -12.64 11.87
CA GLN A 217 -10.34 -13.90 11.11
C GLN A 217 -9.82 -15.13 11.85
N ALA A 218 -8.70 -15.03 12.55
CA ALA A 218 -8.14 -16.15 13.30
C ALA A 218 -8.98 -16.53 14.52
N LEU A 219 -9.60 -15.56 15.21
CA LEU A 219 -10.17 -15.79 16.53
C LEU A 219 -11.70 -15.75 16.58
N THR A 220 -12.37 -14.92 15.78
CA THR A 220 -13.77 -14.55 16.03
C THR A 220 -14.65 -14.37 14.79
N GLU A 221 -14.12 -13.92 13.65
CA GLU A 221 -14.91 -13.65 12.45
C GLU A 221 -15.31 -14.96 11.75
N ASN A 222 -16.61 -15.17 11.51
CA ASN A 222 -17.13 -16.35 10.84
C ASN A 222 -18.41 -16.07 10.06
N ILE A 223 -18.56 -16.70 8.90
CA ILE A 223 -19.76 -16.62 8.05
C ILE A 223 -20.49 -17.96 8.15
N ILE A 224 -21.60 -17.99 8.88
CA ILE A 224 -22.34 -19.23 9.16
C ILE A 224 -23.72 -19.16 8.52
N TYR A 225 -24.06 -20.20 7.78
CA TYR A 225 -25.39 -20.43 7.23
C TYR A 225 -26.06 -21.58 8.00
N ASP A 226 -27.37 -21.47 8.26
CA ASP A 226 -28.15 -22.59 8.78
C ASP A 226 -28.57 -23.57 7.68
N GLU A 227 -29.22 -24.68 8.06
CA GLU A 227 -29.69 -25.72 7.13
C GLU A 227 -30.67 -25.21 6.06
N SER A 228 -31.32 -24.07 6.29
CA SER A 228 -32.22 -23.43 5.32
C SER A 228 -31.49 -22.51 4.34
N GLY A 229 -30.18 -22.29 4.53
CA GLY A 229 -29.36 -21.36 3.77
C GLY A 229 -29.47 -19.92 4.26
N GLN A 230 -30.02 -19.68 5.46
CA GLN A 230 -30.06 -18.34 6.05
C GLN A 230 -28.71 -17.99 6.67
N LEU A 231 -28.17 -16.82 6.32
CA LEU A 231 -26.97 -16.27 6.98
C LEU A 231 -27.34 -15.86 8.40
N ILE A 232 -26.81 -16.58 9.40
CA ILE A 232 -27.09 -16.33 10.81
C ILE A 232 -26.06 -15.41 11.47
N THR A 233 -24.88 -15.23 10.86
CA THR A 233 -23.89 -14.21 11.27
C THR A 233 -23.98 -12.93 10.44
N GLY A 234 -25.19 -12.54 10.04
CA GLY A 234 -25.45 -11.41 9.12
C GLY A 234 -25.40 -10.02 9.75
N SER A 235 -25.06 -9.90 11.04
CA SER A 235 -25.04 -8.64 11.78
C SER A 235 -23.82 -8.56 12.70
N LEU A 236 -23.42 -7.35 13.12
CA LEU A 236 -22.32 -7.17 14.10
C LEU A 236 -22.65 -7.65 15.52
N MET A 237 -23.88 -8.13 15.77
CA MET A 237 -24.19 -8.85 17.02
C MET A 237 -23.61 -10.27 17.01
N ASP A 238 -23.45 -10.85 15.81
CA ASP A 238 -23.12 -12.27 15.60
C ASP A 238 -21.78 -12.43 14.87
N TYR A 239 -21.47 -11.54 13.92
CA TYR A 239 -20.17 -11.44 13.26
C TYR A 239 -19.17 -10.83 14.22
N GLY A 240 -18.24 -11.66 14.72
CA GLY A 240 -17.26 -11.30 15.73
C GLY A 240 -16.16 -10.37 15.23
N LEU A 241 -16.51 -9.15 14.82
CA LEU A 241 -15.52 -8.13 14.46
C LEU A 241 -14.64 -7.81 15.68
N PRO A 242 -13.30 -7.84 15.55
CA PRO A 242 -12.41 -7.62 16.67
C PRO A 242 -12.52 -6.20 17.22
N ARG A 243 -12.34 -6.07 18.53
CA ARG A 243 -12.40 -4.82 19.28
C ARG A 243 -11.01 -4.40 19.76
N ALA A 244 -10.85 -3.14 20.13
CA ALA A 244 -9.55 -2.60 20.53
C ALA A 244 -8.92 -3.29 21.76
N ASP A 245 -9.72 -3.92 22.64
CA ASP A 245 -9.25 -4.64 23.82
C ASP A 245 -8.64 -6.03 23.50
N VAL A 246 -8.90 -6.57 22.30
CA VAL A 246 -8.31 -7.85 21.85
C VAL A 246 -7.13 -7.66 20.90
N ILE A 247 -6.87 -6.43 20.45
CA ILE A 247 -5.73 -6.11 19.57
C ILE A 247 -4.54 -5.68 20.43
N PRO A 248 -3.40 -6.39 20.38
CA PRO A 248 -2.21 -6.01 21.14
C PRO A 248 -1.53 -4.78 20.51
N ASN A 249 -0.67 -4.12 21.29
CA ASN A 249 0.32 -3.21 20.71
C ASN A 249 1.25 -4.00 19.79
N MET A 250 1.66 -3.38 18.67
CA MET A 250 2.49 -4.00 17.65
C MET A 250 3.85 -3.30 17.60
N GLU A 251 4.92 -4.08 17.51
CA GLU A 251 6.25 -3.60 17.13
C GLU A 251 6.42 -3.84 15.64
N ILE A 252 6.51 -2.78 14.85
CA ILE A 252 6.55 -2.83 13.38
C ILE A 252 7.91 -2.32 12.90
N GLU A 253 8.61 -3.15 12.13
CA GLU A 253 9.86 -2.79 11.47
C GLU A 253 9.82 -3.17 9.98
N TYR A 254 10.58 -2.42 9.18
CA TYR A 254 10.69 -2.63 7.75
C TYR A 254 12.12 -2.97 7.35
N TYR A 255 12.28 -4.04 6.57
CA TYR A 255 13.55 -4.35 5.92
C TYR A 255 13.60 -3.70 4.53
N GLU A 256 14.23 -2.53 4.45
CA GLU A 256 14.39 -1.78 3.18
C GLU A 256 15.66 -2.19 2.38
N GLY A 257 16.37 -3.23 2.82
CA GLY A 257 17.62 -3.69 2.19
C GLY A 257 17.44 -4.45 0.85
N ALA A 258 16.20 -4.68 0.41
CA ALA A 258 15.90 -5.41 -0.82
C ALA A 258 14.84 -4.71 -1.71
N PRO A 259 15.09 -3.47 -2.17
CA PRO A 259 14.22 -2.80 -3.12
C PRO A 259 14.10 -3.63 -4.41
N THR A 260 12.89 -3.67 -4.97
CA THR A 260 12.67 -4.45 -6.20
C THR A 260 13.32 -3.78 -7.39
N LYS A 261 13.92 -4.57 -8.29
CA LYS A 261 14.44 -4.08 -9.57
C LYS A 261 13.37 -4.04 -10.67
N LYS A 262 12.12 -4.35 -10.34
CA LYS A 262 11.01 -4.51 -11.30
C LYS A 262 10.23 -3.24 -11.57
N ASN A 263 10.38 -2.22 -10.72
CA ASN A 263 9.81 -0.91 -10.96
C ASN A 263 10.78 0.20 -10.52
N PRO A 264 10.74 1.39 -11.16
CA PRO A 264 11.64 2.50 -10.88
C PRO A 264 11.71 2.95 -9.42
N LEU A 265 10.60 2.86 -8.67
CA LEU A 265 10.54 3.29 -7.27
C LEU A 265 11.18 2.29 -6.29
N GLY A 266 11.43 1.05 -6.70
CA GLY A 266 11.92 0.00 -5.81
C GLY A 266 10.90 -0.50 -4.78
N VAL A 267 9.63 -0.11 -4.91
CA VAL A 267 8.53 -0.42 -3.99
C VAL A 267 7.90 -1.78 -4.28
N LYS A 268 7.34 -2.44 -3.26
CA LYS A 268 6.49 -3.63 -3.36
C LYS A 268 5.11 -3.31 -2.76
N GLY A 269 4.17 -4.24 -2.88
CA GLY A 269 2.87 -4.14 -2.21
C GLY A 269 2.99 -4.19 -0.68
N ALA A 270 2.11 -3.49 0.04
CA ALA A 270 2.10 -3.45 1.50
C ALA A 270 0.70 -3.61 2.13
N GLY A 271 -0.37 -3.42 1.36
CA GLY A 271 -1.73 -3.23 1.91
C GLY A 271 -2.35 -4.50 2.49
N GLU A 272 -1.93 -5.68 2.04
CA GLU A 272 -2.53 -6.97 2.45
C GLU A 272 -1.61 -7.76 3.40
N ALA A 273 -0.34 -7.35 3.53
CA ALA A 273 0.72 -7.97 4.32
C ALA A 273 0.32 -8.26 5.77
N GLY A 274 -0.28 -7.25 6.44
CA GLY A 274 -0.73 -7.36 7.82
C GLY A 274 -1.64 -8.57 8.04
N CYS A 275 -2.63 -8.74 7.16
CA CYS A 275 -3.62 -9.82 7.23
C CYS A 275 -3.00 -11.18 6.88
N VAL A 276 -2.22 -11.23 5.80
CA VAL A 276 -1.53 -12.45 5.34
C VAL A 276 -0.61 -13.02 6.41
N GLY A 277 0.19 -12.17 7.07
CA GLY A 277 1.11 -12.63 8.12
C GLY A 277 0.44 -12.91 9.46
N ALA A 278 -0.65 -12.21 9.80
CA ALA A 278 -1.32 -12.37 11.10
C ALA A 278 -2.03 -13.69 11.28
N LEU A 279 -2.75 -14.18 10.26
CA LEU A 279 -3.43 -15.48 10.31
C LEU A 279 -2.51 -16.60 10.81
N PRO A 280 -1.37 -16.93 10.14
CA PRO A 280 -0.49 -17.98 10.61
C PRO A 280 0.26 -17.62 11.88
N ALA A 281 0.55 -16.34 12.16
CA ALA A 281 1.23 -15.96 13.40
C ALA A 281 0.36 -16.28 14.63
N VAL A 282 -0.91 -15.90 14.59
CA VAL A 282 -1.86 -16.11 15.69
C VAL A 282 -2.20 -17.59 15.84
N VAL A 283 -2.56 -18.27 14.75
CA VAL A 283 -2.91 -19.70 14.81
C VAL A 283 -1.75 -20.54 15.35
N ASN A 284 -0.53 -20.32 14.86
CA ASN A 284 0.63 -21.07 15.35
C ASN A 284 0.96 -20.75 16.81
N ALA A 285 0.77 -19.51 17.27
CA ALA A 285 0.97 -19.16 18.68
C ALA A 285 -0.03 -19.90 19.59
N VAL A 286 -1.29 -19.99 19.18
CA VAL A 286 -2.31 -20.76 19.92
C VAL A 286 -1.99 -22.25 19.91
N LEU A 287 -1.63 -22.82 18.76
CA LEU A 287 -1.24 -24.23 18.69
C LEU A 287 0.02 -24.53 19.53
N ASP A 288 1.01 -23.63 19.57
CA ASP A 288 2.18 -23.79 20.44
C ASP A 288 1.80 -23.74 21.93
N ALA A 289 0.86 -22.88 22.32
CA ALA A 289 0.33 -22.83 23.68
C ALA A 289 -0.43 -24.11 24.08
N LEU A 290 -1.02 -24.81 23.11
CA LEU A 290 -1.79 -26.03 23.33
C LEU A 290 -0.99 -27.33 23.14
N LYS A 291 0.31 -27.25 22.80
CA LYS A 291 1.13 -28.44 22.48
C LYS A 291 1.15 -29.50 23.57
N ASP A 292 1.18 -29.09 24.84
CA ASP A 292 1.21 -30.00 26.00
C ASP A 292 -0.14 -30.72 26.20
N HIS A 293 -1.21 -30.23 25.56
CA HIS A 293 -2.52 -30.87 25.49
C HIS A 293 -2.69 -31.78 24.27
N GLY A 294 -1.65 -31.93 23.44
CA GLY A 294 -1.66 -32.79 22.24
C GLY A 294 -2.38 -32.20 21.04
N VAL A 295 -2.77 -30.92 21.08
CA VAL A 295 -3.45 -30.24 19.97
C VAL A 295 -2.41 -29.82 18.93
N VAL A 296 -2.55 -30.32 17.71
CA VAL A 296 -1.64 -30.02 16.58
C VAL A 296 -2.30 -29.26 15.44
N HIS A 297 -3.64 -29.16 15.46
CA HIS A 297 -4.45 -28.50 14.44
C HIS A 297 -5.79 -28.06 15.01
N LEU A 298 -6.29 -26.92 14.55
CA LEU A 298 -7.65 -26.42 14.80
C LEU A 298 -8.14 -25.65 13.58
N GLU A 299 -9.42 -25.85 13.24
CA GLU A 299 -10.08 -25.02 12.23
C GLU A 299 -10.36 -23.63 12.80
N MET A 300 -10.12 -22.61 11.98
CA MET A 300 -10.49 -21.24 12.33
C MET A 300 -12.02 -21.06 12.20
N PRO A 301 -12.61 -20.17 13.01
CA PRO A 301 -11.96 -19.38 14.06
C PRO A 301 -11.63 -20.18 15.34
N LEU A 302 -10.53 -19.80 15.99
CA LEU A 302 -10.08 -20.33 17.28
C LEU A 302 -10.87 -19.71 18.44
N THR A 303 -12.19 -19.86 18.41
CA THR A 303 -13.07 -19.38 19.49
C THR A 303 -12.71 -20.02 20.84
N PRO A 304 -13.06 -19.37 21.98
CA PRO A 304 -12.87 -19.98 23.29
C PRO A 304 -13.51 -21.37 23.42
N GLU A 305 -14.69 -21.57 22.82
CA GLU A 305 -15.36 -22.87 22.83
C GLU A 305 -14.55 -23.94 22.07
N SER A 306 -14.11 -23.65 20.83
CA SER A 306 -13.37 -24.62 20.02
C SER A 306 -12.03 -25.00 20.66
N VAL A 307 -11.32 -24.02 21.24
CA VAL A 307 -10.09 -24.25 22.00
C VAL A 307 -10.36 -25.07 23.26
N TRP A 308 -11.40 -24.73 24.02
CA TRP A 308 -11.76 -25.46 25.24
C TRP A 308 -12.07 -26.93 24.94
N ARG A 309 -12.87 -27.20 23.91
CA ARG A 309 -13.17 -28.58 23.46
C ARG A 309 -11.90 -29.33 23.11
N ALA A 310 -11.00 -28.72 22.34
CA ALA A 310 -9.74 -29.33 21.94
C ALA A 310 -8.84 -29.72 23.14
N ILE A 311 -8.81 -28.87 24.18
CA ILE A 311 -8.11 -29.16 25.44
C ILE A 311 -8.75 -30.35 26.17
N ARG A 312 -10.08 -30.42 26.23
CA ARG A 312 -10.81 -31.49 26.95
C ARG A 312 -10.69 -32.83 26.25
N ASP A 313 -10.72 -32.82 24.93
CA ASP A 313 -10.64 -34.01 24.09
C ASP A 313 -9.19 -34.49 23.87
N LYS A 314 -8.21 -33.84 24.52
CA LYS A 314 -6.77 -34.15 24.47
C LYS A 314 -6.22 -34.20 23.05
N GLY A 315 -6.62 -33.25 22.20
CA GLY A 315 -6.16 -33.19 20.82
C GLY A 315 -6.69 -34.31 19.93
N ALA A 316 -7.87 -34.88 20.24
CA ALA A 316 -8.61 -35.69 19.26
C ALA A 316 -9.04 -34.80 18.09
N PHE A 317 -8.14 -34.63 17.13
CA PHE A 317 -8.47 -34.13 15.81
C PHE A 317 -9.35 -35.19 15.15
N ASP A 318 -10.63 -34.90 14.99
CA ASP A 318 -11.56 -35.69 14.20
C ASP A 318 -11.66 -35.08 12.79
N PRO A 319 -10.86 -35.53 11.81
CA PRO A 319 -10.97 -35.06 10.44
C PRO A 319 -12.31 -35.43 9.77
N GLU A 320 -13.09 -36.35 10.34
CA GLU A 320 -14.36 -36.84 9.79
C GLU A 320 -15.59 -36.18 10.43
N GLY A 321 -15.48 -35.67 11.67
CA GLY A 321 -16.58 -35.09 12.45
C GLY A 321 -17.17 -33.79 11.88
N LEU A 322 -16.46 -33.11 10.98
CA LEU A 322 -16.99 -31.95 10.24
C LEU A 322 -17.85 -32.33 9.03
N MET A 323 -17.77 -33.58 8.56
CA MET A 323 -18.64 -34.09 7.49
C MET A 323 -19.83 -34.90 8.01
N SER A 324 -19.80 -35.38 9.26
CA SER A 324 -20.90 -36.20 9.80
C SER A 324 -22.15 -35.40 10.18
N ASP A 325 -22.00 -34.10 10.45
CA ASP A 325 -23.13 -33.21 10.77
C ASP A 325 -23.60 -32.38 9.55
N VAL A 326 -23.08 -32.65 8.36
CA VAL A 326 -23.43 -31.97 7.09
C VAL A 326 -23.96 -32.95 6.03
N LEU A 327 -24.47 -34.12 6.43
CA LEU A 327 -25.19 -35.05 5.55
C LEU A 327 -26.54 -35.49 6.13
#